data_AF-A0A7Y1ZP88-F1
#
_entry.id   AF-A0A7Y1ZP88-F1
#
_cell.length_a   1.000
_cell.length_b   1.000
_cell.length_c   1.000
_cell.angle_alpha   90.00
_cell.angle_beta   90.00
_cell.angle_gamma   90.00
#
_symmetry.space_group_name_H-M   'P 1'
#
loop_
_entity.id
_entity.type
_entity.pdbx_description
1 polymer ?
#
loop_
_entity_poly.entity_id
_entity_poly.type
_entity_poly.pdbx_seq_one_letter_code
_entity_poly.pdbx_strand_id
1 'polypeptide(L)' 'MKTVFLLLLFVLAIGASPSAAQRQVVAPEAEYTEAFRLFNERLYDLAFTRFSEFRARYPDHVNSPDALFYEAEALL' A
#
# COMPACT_ATOMS: atom_id res chain seq x y z
N MET A 1 -37.94 -7.06 -32.75
CA MET A 1 -37.86 -6.13 -31.59
C MET A 1 -37.53 -6.82 -30.26
N LYS A 2 -37.90 -8.10 -30.04
CA LYS A 2 -37.65 -8.81 -28.77
C LYS A 2 -36.19 -9.28 -28.56
N THR A 3 -35.43 -9.48 -29.64
CA THR A 3 -34.03 -9.96 -29.63
C THR A 3 -33.01 -8.87 -29.26
N VAL A 4 -33.26 -7.62 -29.65
CA VAL A 4 -32.42 -6.46 -29.28
C VAL A 4 -32.52 -6.18 -27.77
N PHE A 5 -33.71 -6.35 -27.18
CA PHE A 5 -33.93 -6.20 -25.75
C PHE A 5 -33.18 -7.26 -24.91
N LEU A 6 -33.08 -8.51 -25.43
CA LEU A 6 -32.32 -9.59 -24.81
C LEU A 6 -30.80 -9.36 -24.87
N LEU A 7 -30.29 -8.79 -25.97
CA LEU A 7 -28.88 -8.40 -26.07
C LEU A 7 -28.51 -7.25 -25.14
N LEU A 8 -29.42 -6.29 -24.94
CA LEU A 8 -29.19 -5.13 -24.07
C LEU A 8 -29.16 -5.52 -22.59
N LEU A 9 -29.98 -6.50 -22.18
CA LEU A 9 -29.94 -7.08 -20.83
C LEU A 9 -28.67 -7.88 -20.55
N PHE A 10 -28.09 -8.54 -21.56
CA PHE A 10 -26.85 -9.29 -21.41
C PHE A 10 -25.63 -8.39 -21.18
N VAL A 11 -25.62 -7.18 -21.76
CA VAL A 11 -24.54 -6.20 -21.58
C VAL A 11 -24.56 -5.56 -20.19
N LEU A 12 -25.74 -5.38 -19.56
CA LEU A 12 -25.86 -4.81 -18.21
C LEU A 12 -25.41 -5.77 -17.09
N ALA A 13 -25.38 -7.08 -17.33
CA ALA A 13 -24.99 -8.08 -16.32
C ALA A 13 -23.47 -8.22 -16.14
N ILE A 14 -22.66 -7.68 -17.07
CA ILE A 14 -21.19 -7.82 -17.07
C ILE A 14 -20.50 -6.63 -16.35
N GLY A 15 -21.22 -5.54 -16.10
CA GLY A 15 -20.67 -4.30 -15.55
C GLY A 15 -20.57 -4.21 -14.03
N ALA A 16 -21.10 -5.19 -13.30
CA ALA A 16 -21.08 -5.20 -11.84
C ALA A 16 -20.08 -6.24 -11.33
N SER A 17 -18.79 -5.96 -11.49
CA SER A 17 -17.78 -6.59 -10.63
C SER A 17 -17.76 -5.83 -9.31
N PRO A 18 -18.27 -6.37 -8.19
CA PRO A 18 -18.08 -5.76 -6.90
C PRO A 18 -16.67 -6.09 -6.43
N SER A 19 -15.63 -5.47 -7.00
CA SER A 19 -14.32 -5.44 -6.33
C SER A 19 -14.34 -4.34 -5.28
N ALA A 20 -15.25 -4.49 -4.31
CA ALA A 20 -15.08 -3.86 -3.02
C ALA A 20 -13.84 -4.50 -2.38
N ALA A 21 -12.86 -3.67 -2.04
CA ALA A 21 -11.81 -3.99 -1.08
C ALA A 21 -10.90 -5.18 -1.44
N GLN A 22 -10.25 -5.15 -2.61
CA GLN A 22 -8.96 -5.86 -2.72
C GLN A 22 -7.98 -5.14 -1.80
N ARG A 23 -7.87 -5.60 -0.55
CA ARG A 23 -6.81 -5.18 0.38
C ARG A 23 -5.50 -5.52 -0.34
N GLN A 24 -4.87 -4.52 -0.93
CA GLN A 24 -3.56 -4.69 -1.55
C GLN A 24 -2.63 -5.13 -0.43
N VAL A 25 -2.24 -6.40 -0.44
CA VAL A 25 -1.22 -6.91 0.48
C VAL A 25 0.07 -6.30 -0.03
N VAL A 26 0.42 -5.15 0.53
CA VAL A 26 1.70 -4.50 0.24
C VAL A 26 2.79 -5.39 0.86
N ALA A 27 3.77 -5.75 0.04
CA ALA A 27 4.89 -6.55 0.51
C ALA A 27 5.72 -5.72 1.51
N PRO A 28 6.23 -6.30 2.61
CA PRO A 28 7.04 -5.59 3.59
C PRO A 28 8.19 -4.80 2.94
N GLU A 29 8.83 -5.37 1.91
CA GLU A 29 9.94 -4.75 1.18
C GLU A 29 9.52 -3.45 0.48
N ALA A 30 8.30 -3.39 -0.04
CA ALA A 30 7.77 -2.19 -0.67
C ALA A 30 7.48 -1.09 0.36
N GLU A 31 6.99 -1.45 1.56
CA GLU A 31 6.76 -0.49 2.64
C GLU A 31 8.07 0.10 3.16
N TYR A 32 9.10 -0.73 3.34
CA TYR A 32 10.43 -0.27 3.74
C TYR A 32 11.06 0.64 2.67
N THR A 33 10.96 0.23 1.39
CA THR A 33 11.50 1.00 0.26
C THR A 33 10.85 2.38 0.17
N GLU A 34 9.55 2.46 0.39
CA GLU A 34 8.83 3.73 0.40
C GLU A 34 9.27 4.64 1.57
N ALA A 35 9.42 4.09 2.78
CA ALA A 35 9.95 4.83 3.92
C ALA A 35 11.36 5.38 3.64
N PHE A 36 12.23 4.56 3.05
CA PHE A 36 13.58 4.94 2.69
C PHE A 36 13.63 5.98 1.56
N ARG A 37 12.73 5.90 0.57
CA ARG A 37 12.58 6.91 -0.47
C ARG A 37 12.22 8.28 0.13
N LEU A 38 11.23 8.31 1.02
CA LEU A 38 10.82 9.54 1.73
C LEU A 38 11.98 10.16 2.52
N PHE A 39 12.79 9.32 3.18
CA PHE A 39 13.98 9.77 3.89
C PHE A 39 15.00 10.43 2.95
N ASN A 40 15.30 9.81 1.81
CA ASN A 40 16.22 10.36 0.81
C ASN A 40 15.70 11.66 0.17
N GLU A 41 14.39 11.83 0.08
CA GLU A 41 13.74 13.06 -0.37
C GLU A 41 13.68 14.15 0.71
N ARG A 42 14.26 13.90 1.89
CA ARG A 42 14.28 14.80 3.05
C ARG A 42 12.89 15.09 3.62
N LEU A 43 11.93 14.22 3.34
CA LEU A 43 10.58 14.28 3.89
C LEU A 43 10.57 13.54 5.24
N TYR A 44 11.35 14.04 6.19
CA TYR A 44 11.69 13.31 7.42
C TYR A 44 10.48 13.00 8.30
N ASP A 45 9.50 13.89 8.42
CA ASP A 45 8.25 13.63 9.16
C ASP A 45 7.48 12.43 8.61
N LEU A 46 7.41 12.33 7.28
CA LEU A 46 6.75 11.21 6.60
C LEU A 46 7.59 9.94 6.70
N ALA A 47 8.91 10.05 6.55
CA ALA A 47 9.83 8.92 6.70
C ALA A 47 9.74 8.33 8.11
N PHE A 48 9.81 9.16 9.16
CA PHE A 48 9.62 8.78 10.56
C PHE A 48 8.34 7.96 10.75
N THR A 49 7.22 8.49 10.27
CA THR A 49 5.92 7.84 10.37
C THR A 49 5.94 6.46 9.71
N ARG A 50 6.51 6.35 8.50
CA ARG A 50 6.52 5.10 7.73
C ARG A 50 7.47 4.05 8.29
N PHE A 51 8.63 4.44 8.80
CA PHE A 51 9.50 3.51 9.51
C PHE A 51 8.87 3.00 10.80
N SER A 52 8.20 3.87 11.56
CA SER A 52 7.49 3.47 12.78
C SER A 52 6.36 2.46 12.48
N GLU A 53 5.53 2.75 11.46
CA GLU A 53 4.47 1.84 10.99
C GLU A 53 5.03 0.50 10.51
N PHE A 54 6.14 0.52 9.76
CA PHE A 54 6.81 -0.68 9.28
C PHE A 54 7.23 -1.59 10.43
N ARG A 55 7.91 -1.06 11.46
CA ARG A 55 8.32 -1.85 12.63
C ARG A 55 7.15 -2.39 13.44
N ALA A 56 6.07 -1.61 13.56
CA ALA A 56 4.87 -2.05 14.25
C ALA A 56 4.19 -3.22 13.53
N ARG A 57 4.22 -3.23 12.19
CA ARG A 57 3.62 -4.28 11.37
C ARG A 57 4.52 -5.50 11.17
N TYR A 58 5.83 -5.30 11.14
CA TYR A 58 6.83 -6.32 10.79
C TYR A 58 7.98 -6.39 11.80
N PRO A 59 7.70 -6.65 13.10
CA PRO A 59 8.70 -6.58 14.16
C PRO A 59 9.89 -7.54 13.95
N ASP A 60 9.65 -8.71 13.37
CA ASP A 60 10.66 -9.76 13.14
C ASP A 60 11.30 -9.71 11.74
N HIS A 61 10.98 -8.70 10.92
CA HIS A 61 11.54 -8.58 9.58
C HIS A 61 13.00 -8.16 9.61
N VAL A 62 13.79 -8.63 8.63
CA VAL A 62 15.25 -8.37 8.56
C VAL A 62 15.58 -6.87 8.54
N ASN A 63 14.72 -6.03 7.96
CA ASN A 63 14.88 -4.57 7.92
C ASN A 63 14.31 -3.82 9.15
N SER A 64 13.71 -4.49 10.13
CA SER A 64 13.16 -3.79 11.31
C SER A 64 14.22 -3.05 12.14
N PRO A 65 15.43 -3.59 12.36
CA PRO A 65 16.52 -2.85 12.99
C PRO A 65 16.93 -1.60 12.21
N ASP A 66 17.06 -1.69 10.88
CA ASP A 66 17.42 -0.54 10.04
C ASP A 66 16.30 0.50 10.02
N ALA A 67 15.04 0.07 9.98
CA ALA A 67 13.90 0.97 10.11
C ALA A 67 13.93 1.75 11.43
N LEU A 68 14.37 1.14 12.54
CA LEU A 68 14.50 1.84 13.83
C LEU A 68 15.60 2.90 13.77
N PHE A 69 16.72 2.56 13.13
CA PHE A 69 17.82 3.50 12.92
C PHE A 69 17.35 4.73 12.13
N TYR A 70 16.74 4.54 10.96
CA TYR A 70 16.30 5.65 10.13
C TYR A 70 15.10 6.41 10.71
N GLU A 71 14.24 5.75 11.48
CA GLU A 71 13.19 6.43 12.27
C GLU A 71 13.83 7.42 13.25
N ALA A 72 14.85 7.00 14.00
CA ALA A 72 15.55 7.89 14.93
C ALA A 72 16.33 9.00 14.19
N GLU A 73 16.98 8.66 13.08
CA GLU A 73 17.76 9.62 12.28
C GLU A 73 16.86 10.71 11.67
N ALA A 74 15.61 10.38 11.31
CA ALA A 74 14.65 11.34 10.79
C ALA A 74 14.22 12.42 11.81
N LEU A 75 14.58 12.30 13.09
CA LEU A 75 14.29 13.30 14.13
C LEU A 75 15.44 14.28 14.41
N LEU A 76 16.60 14.11 13.76
CA LEU A 76 17.81 14.93 13.94
C LEU A 76 17.82 16.14 13.00
#